data_AF-A0A6J1W141-F1
#
_entry.id   AF-A0A6J1W141-F1
#
_cell.length_a   1.000
_cell.length_b   1.000
_cell.length_c   1.000
_cell.angle_alpha   90.00
_cell.angle_beta   90.00
_cell.angle_gamma   90.00
#
_symmetry.space_group_name_H-M   'P 1'
#
loop_
_entity.id
_entity.type
_entity.pdbx_description
1 polymer ?
#
loop_
_entity_poly.entity_id
_entity_poly.type
_entity_poly.pdbx_seq_one_letter_code
_entity_poly.pdbx_strand_id
1 'polypeptide(L)'
;MAAPMELYCWAGGWGLPTVDPDCLAVLTYARFTGAPLKVHKITNPWRSPSGSLPALKTSDGVFSDTQEIITHFRKQQFNADYDLSALQGADTLAFLSLVKRKLLPMLIHTFWVDAKNYVEHTRKWYAEAIPFPLNFFLPSRMQKRQLERLQTVCGENWQDDEEQLEKQLYRDGCECLTLLSQRLGRKKFFFGDS
;
A
#
# COMPACT_ATOMS: atom_id res chain seq x y z
N MET A 1 20.96 10.04 22.18
CA MET A 1 19.61 9.53 21.87
C MET A 1 19.49 9.45 20.36
N ALA A 2 19.18 8.28 19.79
CA ALA A 2 19.00 8.16 18.35
C ALA A 2 17.88 9.12 17.90
N ALA A 3 18.08 9.81 16.78
CA ALA A 3 17.05 10.71 16.25
C ALA A 3 15.77 9.90 15.97
N PRO A 4 14.58 10.38 16.39
CA PRO A 4 13.34 9.64 16.17
C PRO A 4 13.09 9.49 14.67
N MET A 5 12.68 8.29 14.24
CA MET A 5 12.30 8.04 12.85
C MET A 5 11.01 8.81 12.53
N GLU A 6 11.01 9.59 11.45
CA GLU A 6 9.86 10.38 11.03
C GLU A 6 9.21 9.74 9.81
N LEU A 7 7.94 9.35 9.93
CA LEU A 7 7.17 8.79 8.83
C LEU A 7 6.16 9.83 8.33
N TYR A 8 6.25 10.17 7.05
CA TYR A 8 5.31 11.02 6.36
C TYR A 8 4.31 10.13 5.61
N CYS A 9 3.02 10.32 5.87
CA CYS A 9 1.94 9.53 5.28
C CYS A 9 0.74 10.40 4.91
N TRP A 10 -0.14 9.87 4.06
CA TRP A 10 -1.39 10.54 3.74
C TRP A 10 -2.27 10.73 4.99
N ALA A 11 -3.05 11.81 5.02
CA ALA A 11 -4.06 11.99 6.05
C ALA A 11 -5.09 10.83 6.08
N GLY A 12 -5.73 10.65 7.24
CA GLY A 12 -6.77 9.64 7.43
C GLY A 12 -8.07 10.02 6.73
N GLY A 13 -8.86 9.00 6.39
CA GLY A 13 -10.14 9.11 5.71
C GLY A 13 -10.87 7.77 5.74
N TRP A 14 -12.19 7.78 5.52
CA TRP A 14 -13.02 6.56 5.47
C TRP A 14 -12.92 5.66 6.73
N GLY A 15 -12.69 6.26 7.91
CA GLY A 15 -12.48 5.54 9.17
C GLY A 15 -11.09 4.89 9.31
N LEU A 16 -10.20 5.06 8.33
CA LEU A 16 -8.84 4.53 8.31
C LEU A 16 -7.82 5.56 8.82
N PRO A 17 -6.69 5.12 9.40
CA PRO A 17 -5.63 6.02 9.82
C PRO A 17 -4.99 6.78 8.64
N THR A 18 -4.98 6.17 7.44
CA THR A 18 -4.55 6.70 6.14
C THR A 18 -5.38 6.06 5.03
N VAL A 19 -5.69 6.79 3.96
CA VAL A 19 -6.43 6.21 2.80
C VAL A 19 -5.52 5.44 1.83
N ASP A 20 -4.22 5.69 1.88
CA ASP A 20 -3.26 5.09 0.95
C ASP A 20 -2.81 3.70 1.46
N PRO A 21 -2.89 2.64 0.61
CA PRO A 21 -2.53 1.28 1.01
C PRO A 21 -1.06 1.12 1.40
N ASP A 22 -0.14 1.79 0.69
CA ASP A 22 1.30 1.70 0.94
C ASP A 22 1.65 2.35 2.29
N CYS A 23 1.08 3.54 2.58
CA CYS A 23 1.15 4.17 3.90
C CYS A 23 0.57 3.29 5.02
N LEU A 24 -0.58 2.64 4.76
CA LEU A 24 -1.24 1.79 5.73
C LEU A 24 -0.39 0.55 6.06
N ALA A 25 0.24 -0.05 5.06
CA ALA A 25 1.15 -1.19 5.26
C ALA A 25 2.33 -0.83 6.17
N VAL A 26 2.99 0.32 5.92
CA VAL A 26 4.11 0.80 6.75
C VAL A 26 3.66 1.09 8.18
N LEU A 27 2.54 1.80 8.36
CA LEU A 27 2.01 2.12 9.69
C LEU A 27 1.60 0.87 10.47
N THR A 28 1.04 -0.12 9.79
CA THR A 28 0.63 -1.39 10.40
C THR A 28 1.85 -2.17 10.84
N TYR A 29 2.88 -2.28 9.98
CA TYR A 29 4.15 -2.94 10.31
C TYR A 29 4.84 -2.29 11.51
N ALA A 30 4.93 -0.96 11.50
CA ALA A 30 5.46 -0.16 12.60
C ALA A 30 4.74 -0.42 13.93
N ARG A 31 3.41 -0.49 13.88
CA ARG A 31 2.59 -0.73 15.07
C ARG A 31 2.76 -2.14 15.63
N PHE A 32 2.86 -3.15 14.77
CA PHE A 32 3.10 -4.53 15.19
C PHE A 32 4.50 -4.74 15.77
N THR A 33 5.51 -4.05 15.23
CA THR A 33 6.89 -4.15 15.70
C THR A 33 7.23 -3.24 16.88
N GLY A 34 6.31 -2.34 17.27
CA GLY A 34 6.55 -1.37 18.33
C GLY A 34 7.60 -0.31 17.97
N ALA A 35 7.86 -0.08 16.69
CA ALA A 35 8.89 0.84 16.23
C ALA A 35 8.57 2.30 16.67
N PRO A 36 9.51 3.03 17.29
CA PRO A 36 9.30 4.39 17.75
C PRO A 36 9.29 5.33 16.54
N LEU A 37 8.09 5.74 16.13
CA LEU A 37 7.86 6.55 14.94
C LEU A 37 7.07 7.79 15.26
N LYS A 38 7.58 8.92 14.77
CA LYS A 38 6.84 10.17 14.73
C LYS A 38 6.09 10.27 13.40
N VAL A 39 4.77 10.11 13.46
CA VAL A 39 3.92 10.08 12.27
C VAL A 39 3.47 11.50 11.91
N HIS A 40 3.85 11.93 10.71
CA HIS A 40 3.45 13.19 10.09
C HIS A 40 2.39 12.91 9.02
N LYS A 41 1.14 13.15 9.37
CA LYS A 41 0.03 13.10 8.40
C LYS A 41 0.05 14.37 7.56
N ILE A 42 0.26 14.21 6.26
CA ILE A 42 0.30 15.32 5.31
C ILE A 42 -0.70 15.11 4.19
N THR A 43 -1.09 16.20 3.55
CA THR A 43 -2.00 16.18 2.39
C THR A 43 -1.32 16.61 1.09
N ASN A 44 -0.02 16.94 1.14
CA ASN A 44 0.78 17.28 -0.01
C ASN A 44 2.05 16.41 -0.04
N PRO A 45 2.18 15.47 -0.99
CA PRO A 45 3.37 14.63 -1.16
C PRO A 45 4.66 15.42 -1.33
N TRP A 46 4.63 16.63 -1.92
CA TRP A 46 5.85 17.45 -2.11
C TRP A 46 6.38 18.07 -0.83
N ARG A 47 5.63 17.99 0.28
CA ARG A 47 6.15 18.32 1.61
C ARG A 47 6.89 17.14 2.24
N SER A 48 6.83 15.95 1.64
CA SER A 48 7.62 14.83 2.10
C SER A 48 9.08 14.99 1.62
N PRO A 49 10.05 14.45 2.36
CA PRO A 49 11.47 14.53 1.97
C PRO A 49 11.81 13.84 0.63
N SER A 50 10.99 12.88 0.19
CA SER A 50 11.16 12.17 -1.09
C SER A 50 10.32 12.73 -2.23
N GLY A 51 9.37 13.63 -1.94
CA GLY A 51 8.37 14.11 -2.91
C GLY A 51 7.25 13.11 -3.21
N SER A 52 7.26 11.92 -2.60
CA SER A 52 6.19 10.92 -2.67
C SER A 52 5.81 10.42 -1.28
N LEU A 53 4.69 9.71 -1.18
CA LEU A 53 4.22 9.08 0.05
C LEU A 53 4.04 7.58 -0.18
N PRO A 54 4.35 6.72 0.80
CA PRO A 54 4.96 7.04 2.11
C PRO A 54 6.41 7.54 1.99
N ALA A 55 6.90 8.24 3.02
CA ALA A 55 8.32 8.60 3.11
C ALA A 55 8.82 8.46 4.55
N LEU A 56 9.85 7.66 4.76
CA LEU A 56 10.54 7.51 6.04
C LEU A 56 11.82 8.33 6.02
N LYS A 57 11.98 9.23 6.99
CA LYS A 57 13.21 9.98 7.23
C LYS A 57 13.87 9.46 8.49
N THR A 58 15.11 9.00 8.35
CA THR A 58 15.97 8.51 9.45
C THR A 58 17.31 9.21 9.43
N SER A 59 18.20 8.88 10.37
CA SER A 59 19.61 9.31 10.34
C SER A 59 20.34 8.85 9.07
N ASP A 60 19.91 7.73 8.51
CA ASP A 60 20.62 7.03 7.44
C ASP A 60 20.19 7.51 6.05
N GLY A 61 19.09 8.27 5.96
CA GLY A 61 18.58 8.81 4.71
C GLY A 61 17.05 8.91 4.66
N VAL A 62 16.53 9.03 3.44
CA VAL A 62 15.10 9.08 3.15
C VAL A 62 14.74 7.89 2.28
N PHE A 63 13.74 7.12 2.69
CA PHE A 63 13.21 5.96 1.97
C PHE A 63 11.76 6.22 1.56
N SER A 64 11.41 5.91 0.32
CA SER A 64 10.05 6.12 -0.22
C SER A 64 9.34 4.84 -0.63
N ASP A 65 10.06 3.75 -0.87
CA ASP A 65 9.44 2.47 -1.20
C ASP A 65 9.06 1.69 0.06
N THR A 66 7.86 1.11 0.06
CA THR A 66 7.33 0.35 1.20
C THR A 66 8.25 -0.81 1.60
N GLN A 67 8.85 -1.53 0.64
CA GLN A 67 9.73 -2.65 0.92
C GLN A 67 11.09 -2.19 1.46
N GLU A 68 11.63 -1.09 0.93
CA GLU A 68 12.84 -0.48 1.47
C GLU A 68 12.64 -0.01 2.91
N ILE A 69 11.50 0.62 3.20
CA ILE A 69 11.13 1.08 4.55
C ILE A 69 11.04 -0.12 5.51
N ILE A 70 10.34 -1.19 5.14
CA ILE A 70 10.24 -2.41 5.96
C ILE A 70 11.63 -3.04 6.15
N THR A 71 12.47 -3.05 5.10
CA THR A 71 13.84 -3.57 5.19
C THR A 71 14.70 -2.74 6.15
N HIS A 72 14.50 -1.41 6.17
CA HIS A 72 15.17 -0.52 7.13
C HIS A 72 14.73 -0.81 8.56
N PHE A 73 13.43 -0.99 8.81
CA PHE A 73 12.93 -1.42 10.13
C PHE A 73 13.54 -2.73 10.60
N ARG A 74 13.62 -3.73 9.72
CA ARG A 74 14.29 -5.01 10.02
C ARG A 74 15.76 -4.82 10.40
N LYS A 75 16.49 -3.93 9.73
CA LYS A 75 17.90 -3.61 10.06
C LYS A 75 18.02 -2.94 11.44
N GLN A 76 17.05 -2.13 11.82
CA GLN A 76 16.98 -1.43 13.11
C GLN A 76 16.43 -2.30 14.25
N GLN A 77 16.38 -3.63 14.08
CA GLN A 77 15.84 -4.58 15.05
C GLN A 77 14.31 -4.46 15.32
N PHE A 78 13.58 -3.81 14.41
CA PHE A 78 12.12 -3.81 14.41
C PHE A 78 11.62 -4.81 13.38
N ASN A 79 11.72 -6.10 13.70
CA ASN A 79 11.26 -7.18 12.83
C ASN A 79 10.00 -7.85 13.41
N ALA A 80 8.96 -7.97 12.58
CA ALA A 80 7.75 -8.73 12.92
C ALA A 80 7.93 -10.25 12.77
N ASP A 81 8.99 -10.67 12.08
CA ASP A 81 9.19 -12.03 11.58
C ASP A 81 10.21 -12.84 12.40
N TYR A 82 10.59 -12.40 13.61
CA TYR A 82 11.68 -13.03 14.38
C TYR A 82 11.47 -14.52 14.65
N ASP A 83 10.21 -14.93 14.84
CA ASP A 83 9.85 -16.31 15.19
C ASP A 83 9.52 -17.19 13.98
N LEU A 84 9.65 -16.66 12.75
CA LEU A 84 9.34 -17.43 11.54
C LEU A 84 10.48 -18.38 11.17
N SER A 85 10.12 -19.65 10.98
CA SER A 85 11.03 -20.64 10.37
C SER A 85 11.32 -20.30 8.91
N ALA A 86 12.43 -20.81 8.36
CA ALA A 86 12.80 -20.58 6.96
C ALA A 86 11.70 -20.99 5.97
N LEU A 87 10.96 -22.06 6.26
CA LEU A 87 9.82 -22.51 5.46
C LEU A 87 8.67 -21.50 5.52
N GLN A 88 8.32 -21.01 6.71
CA GLN A 88 7.29 -19.99 6.86
C GLN A 88 7.71 -18.66 6.20
N GLY A 89 9.00 -18.33 6.24
CA GLY A 89 9.56 -17.20 5.48
C GLY A 89 9.33 -17.35 3.97
N ALA A 90 9.59 -18.53 3.40
CA ALA A 90 9.27 -18.80 2.00
C ALA A 90 7.77 -18.67 1.71
N ASP A 91 6.91 -19.19 2.60
CA ASP A 91 5.45 -19.06 2.49
C ASP A 91 5.00 -17.59 2.52
N THR A 92 5.56 -16.75 3.40
CA THR A 92 5.22 -15.31 3.44
C THR A 92 5.51 -14.62 2.13
N LEU A 93 6.64 -14.93 1.50
CA LEU A 93 7.03 -14.35 0.22
C LEU A 93 6.08 -14.81 -0.89
N ALA A 94 5.65 -16.07 -0.86
CA ALA A 94 4.65 -16.60 -1.78
C ALA A 94 3.30 -15.88 -1.62
N PHE A 95 2.81 -15.68 -0.39
CA PHE A 95 1.57 -14.95 -0.13
C PHE A 95 1.66 -13.48 -0.53
N LEU A 96 2.78 -12.82 -0.21
CA LEU A 96 3.01 -11.43 -0.61
C LEU A 96 3.01 -11.29 -2.13
N SER A 97 3.62 -12.24 -2.83
CA SER A 97 3.64 -12.28 -4.29
C SER A 97 2.23 -12.49 -4.87
N LEU A 98 1.43 -13.38 -4.26
CA LEU A 98 0.04 -13.60 -4.64
C LEU A 98 -0.80 -12.33 -4.49
N VAL A 99 -0.69 -11.64 -3.34
CA VAL A 99 -1.37 -10.36 -3.08
C VAL A 99 -0.95 -9.30 -4.10
N LYS A 100 0.35 -9.13 -4.33
CA LYS A 100 0.86 -8.15 -5.30
C LYS A 100 0.45 -8.47 -6.74
N ARG A 101 0.30 -9.76 -7.09
CA ARG A 101 -0.01 -10.19 -8.46
C ARG A 101 -1.51 -10.16 -8.77
N LYS A 102 -2.35 -10.60 -7.82
CA LYS A 102 -3.82 -10.76 -8.03
C LYS A 102 -4.65 -9.66 -7.38
N LEU A 103 -4.36 -9.33 -6.12
CA LEU A 103 -5.19 -8.39 -5.34
C LEU A 103 -4.88 -6.92 -5.65
N LEU A 104 -3.61 -6.58 -5.82
CA LEU A 104 -3.19 -5.20 -6.11
C LEU A 104 -3.77 -4.65 -7.42
N PRO A 105 -3.77 -5.39 -8.56
CA PRO A 105 -4.41 -4.92 -9.79
C PRO A 105 -5.90 -4.64 -9.64
N MET A 106 -6.62 -5.55 -8.98
CA MET A 106 -8.05 -5.38 -8.67
C MET A 106 -8.27 -4.10 -7.84
N LEU A 107 -7.47 -3.90 -6.79
CA LEU A 107 -7.56 -2.72 -5.95
C LEU A 107 -7.30 -1.42 -6.74
N ILE A 108 -6.25 -1.40 -7.58
CA ILE A 108 -5.95 -0.22 -8.41
C ILE A 108 -7.10 0.07 -9.37
N HIS A 109 -7.64 -0.96 -10.02
CA HIS A 109 -8.79 -0.82 -10.91
C HIS A 109 -10.00 -0.21 -10.20
N THR A 110 -10.39 -0.75 -9.04
CA THR A 110 -11.53 -0.26 -8.25
C THR A 110 -11.37 1.20 -7.81
N PHE A 111 -10.16 1.63 -7.42
CA PHE A 111 -9.96 3.01 -6.94
C PHE A 111 -9.72 4.04 -8.04
N TRP A 112 -9.06 3.68 -9.14
CA TRP A 112 -8.51 4.63 -10.11
C TRP A 112 -9.04 4.48 -11.54
N VAL A 113 -9.61 3.32 -11.89
CA VAL A 113 -10.12 3.03 -13.25
C VAL A 113 -11.64 3.11 -13.27
N ASP A 114 -12.33 2.47 -12.31
CA ASP A 114 -13.80 2.56 -12.22
C ASP A 114 -14.23 4.02 -12.06
N ALA A 115 -14.90 4.54 -13.10
CA ALA A 115 -15.30 5.93 -13.19
C ALA A 115 -16.20 6.36 -12.04
N LYS A 116 -17.07 5.48 -11.53
CA LYS A 116 -17.97 5.79 -10.42
C LYS A 116 -17.18 6.00 -9.13
N ASN A 117 -16.37 5.01 -8.76
CA ASN A 117 -15.55 5.08 -7.54
C ASN A 117 -14.52 6.21 -7.61
N TYR A 118 -13.90 6.39 -8.78
CA TYR A 118 -12.91 7.43 -8.96
C TYR A 118 -13.50 8.83 -8.76
N VAL A 119 -14.65 9.14 -9.36
CA VAL A 119 -15.26 10.47 -9.26
C VAL A 119 -15.89 10.70 -7.88
N GLU A 120 -16.65 9.74 -7.37
CA GLU A 120 -17.45 9.91 -6.15
C GLU A 120 -16.61 9.81 -4.87
N HIS A 121 -15.57 8.95 -4.87
CA HIS A 121 -14.80 8.65 -3.67
C HIS A 121 -13.35 9.09 -3.79
N THR A 122 -12.57 8.51 -4.71
CA THR A 122 -11.11 8.66 -4.75
C THR A 122 -10.70 10.10 -5.05
N ARG A 123 -11.07 10.62 -6.22
CA ARG A 123 -10.72 11.98 -6.67
C ARG A 123 -11.28 13.02 -5.73
N LYS A 124 -12.53 12.86 -5.29
CA LYS A 124 -13.19 13.78 -4.36
C LYS A 124 -12.39 13.93 -3.07
N TRP A 125 -12.02 12.80 -2.44
CA TRP A 125 -11.25 12.82 -1.21
C TRP A 125 -9.88 13.49 -1.41
N TYR A 126 -9.13 13.12 -2.45
CA TYR A 126 -7.83 13.73 -2.72
C TYR A 126 -7.95 15.23 -3.02
N ALA A 127 -8.95 15.65 -3.81
CA ALA A 127 -9.15 17.05 -4.16
C ALA A 127 -9.56 17.92 -2.95
N GLU A 128 -10.29 17.35 -1.99
CA GLU A 128 -10.64 18.02 -0.72
C GLU A 128 -9.45 18.09 0.24
N ALA A 129 -8.62 17.04 0.30
CA ALA A 129 -7.47 16.98 1.19
C ALA A 129 -6.31 17.91 0.73
N ILE A 130 -6.07 17.97 -0.58
CA ILE A 130 -4.94 18.71 -1.16
C ILE A 130 -5.28 20.22 -1.21
N PRO A 131 -4.38 21.12 -0.77
CA PRO A 131 -4.65 22.55 -0.83
C PRO A 131 -4.62 23.09 -2.27
N PHE A 132 -5.41 24.13 -2.50
CA PHE A 132 -5.33 24.94 -3.73
C PHE A 132 -3.90 25.46 -3.94
N PRO A 133 -3.36 25.45 -5.18
CA PRO A 133 -4.00 25.03 -6.44
C PRO A 133 -3.72 23.56 -6.83
N LEU A 134 -3.04 22.78 -5.98
CA LEU A 134 -2.55 21.45 -6.35
C LEU A 134 -3.66 20.41 -6.51
N ASN A 135 -4.81 20.62 -5.89
CA ASN A 135 -5.99 19.76 -5.99
C ASN A 135 -6.51 19.57 -7.42
N PHE A 136 -6.25 20.52 -8.33
CA PHE A 136 -6.68 20.40 -9.74
C PHE A 136 -5.81 19.44 -10.55
N PHE A 137 -4.52 19.33 -10.23
CA PHE A 137 -3.55 18.61 -11.07
C PHE A 137 -3.05 17.31 -10.44
N LEU A 138 -2.91 17.29 -9.12
CA LEU A 138 -2.26 16.18 -8.43
C LEU A 138 -3.10 14.89 -8.46
N PRO A 139 -4.43 14.89 -8.26
CA PRO A 139 -5.24 13.67 -8.39
C PRO A 139 -5.13 13.03 -9.78
N SER A 140 -5.17 13.83 -10.86
CA SER A 140 -5.00 13.34 -12.23
C SER A 140 -3.61 12.75 -12.48
N ARG A 141 -2.56 13.37 -11.92
CA ARG A 141 -1.20 12.81 -11.99
C ARG A 141 -1.07 11.49 -11.22
N MET A 142 -1.71 11.38 -10.07
CA MET A 142 -1.76 10.15 -9.28
C MET A 142 -2.48 9.03 -10.03
N GLN A 143 -3.63 9.35 -10.65
CA GLN A 143 -4.37 8.41 -11.49
C GLN A 143 -3.50 7.86 -12.63
N LYS A 144 -2.81 8.73 -13.36
CA LYS A 144 -1.90 8.32 -14.44
C LYS A 144 -0.81 7.35 -13.94
N ARG A 145 -0.17 7.65 -12.81
CA ARG A 145 0.85 6.79 -12.21
C ARG A 145 0.30 5.41 -11.82
N GLN A 146 -0.92 5.35 -11.30
CA GLN A 146 -1.55 4.09 -10.93
C GLN A 146 -1.96 3.28 -12.16
N LEU A 147 -2.39 3.94 -13.23
CA LEU A 147 -2.68 3.28 -14.51
C LEU A 147 -1.41 2.68 -15.13
N GLU A 148 -0.29 3.40 -15.11
CA GLU A 148 1.02 2.89 -15.54
C GLU A 148 1.46 1.67 -14.69
N ARG A 149 1.23 1.71 -13.38
CA ARG A 149 1.50 0.59 -12.47
C ARG A 149 0.62 -0.61 -12.81
N LEU A 150 -0.67 -0.39 -13.10
CA LEU A 150 -1.60 -1.45 -13.48
C LEU A 150 -1.18 -2.11 -14.80
N GLN A 151 -0.81 -1.32 -15.80
CA GLN A 151 -0.28 -1.82 -17.09
C GLN A 151 0.98 -2.67 -16.88
N THR A 152 1.89 -2.24 -16.01
CA THR A 152 3.12 -2.99 -15.71
C THR A 152 2.82 -4.34 -15.07
N VAL A 153 1.78 -4.43 -14.23
CA VAL A 153 1.42 -5.70 -13.59
C VAL A 153 0.60 -6.58 -14.54
N CYS A 154 -0.39 -6.04 -15.25
CA CYS A 154 -1.28 -6.82 -16.11
C CYS A 154 -0.64 -7.23 -17.45
N GLY A 155 0.38 -6.51 -17.92
CA GLY A 155 1.02 -6.76 -19.22
C GLY A 155 0.22 -6.19 -20.40
N GLU A 156 0.60 -6.59 -21.62
CA GLU A 156 0.10 -5.99 -22.88
C GLU A 156 -1.38 -6.29 -23.19
N ASN A 157 -2.02 -7.23 -22.49
CA ASN A 157 -3.42 -7.63 -22.70
C ASN A 157 -4.46 -6.58 -22.22
N TRP A 158 -4.02 -5.38 -21.83
CA TRP A 158 -4.87 -4.29 -21.34
C TRP A 158 -5.73 -3.63 -22.44
N GLN A 159 -5.36 -3.76 -23.72
CA GLN A 159 -5.88 -2.88 -24.77
C GLN A 159 -7.13 -3.40 -25.51
N ASP A 160 -7.45 -4.69 -25.43
CA ASP A 160 -8.41 -5.30 -26.36
C ASP A 160 -9.85 -5.42 -25.81
N ASP A 161 -10.07 -5.55 -24.49
CA ASP A 161 -11.42 -5.64 -23.89
C ASP A 161 -11.44 -5.25 -22.40
N GLU A 162 -11.91 -4.04 -22.09
CA GLU A 162 -11.99 -3.49 -20.72
C GLU A 162 -12.95 -4.27 -19.82
N GLU A 163 -14.07 -4.77 -20.37
CA GLU A 163 -15.09 -5.48 -19.60
C GLU A 163 -14.63 -6.89 -19.23
N GLN A 164 -13.99 -7.59 -20.16
CA GLN A 164 -13.38 -8.90 -19.87
C GLN A 164 -12.25 -8.77 -18.86
N LEU A 165 -11.44 -7.73 -18.98
CA LEU A 165 -10.35 -7.46 -18.06
C LEU A 165 -10.86 -7.17 -16.65
N GLU A 166 -11.88 -6.33 -16.52
CA GLU A 166 -12.54 -6.08 -15.23
C GLU A 166 -13.00 -7.40 -14.59
N LYS A 167 -13.74 -8.22 -15.35
CA LYS A 167 -14.22 -9.53 -14.87
C LYS A 167 -13.07 -10.44 -14.42
N GLN A 168 -11.97 -10.45 -15.16
CA GLN A 168 -10.78 -11.23 -14.81
C GLN A 168 -10.13 -10.72 -13.53
N LEU A 169 -9.93 -9.41 -13.39
CA LEU A 169 -9.33 -8.80 -12.20
C LEU A 169 -10.15 -9.10 -10.94
N TYR A 170 -11.48 -8.95 -11.01
CA TYR A 170 -12.34 -9.28 -9.88
C TYR A 170 -12.36 -10.77 -9.58
N ARG A 171 -12.34 -11.65 -10.60
CA ARG A 171 -12.24 -13.09 -10.40
C ARG A 171 -10.94 -13.48 -9.69
N ASP A 172 -9.80 -13.00 -10.19
CA ASP A 172 -8.48 -13.30 -9.64
C ASP A 172 -8.32 -12.72 -8.22
N GLY A 173 -8.84 -11.52 -8.00
CA GLY A 173 -8.87 -10.86 -6.70
C GLY A 173 -9.71 -11.63 -5.66
N CYS A 174 -10.93 -12.04 -6.02
CA CYS A 174 -11.80 -12.85 -5.17
C CYS A 174 -11.21 -14.24 -4.89
N GLU A 175 -10.58 -14.87 -5.89
CA GLU A 175 -9.86 -16.12 -5.71
C GLU A 175 -8.70 -15.95 -4.72
N CYS A 176 -7.90 -14.88 -4.86
CA CYS A 176 -6.83 -14.56 -3.93
C CYS A 176 -7.33 -14.42 -2.48
N LEU A 177 -8.43 -13.67 -2.28
CA LEU A 177 -9.04 -13.53 -0.95
C LEU A 177 -9.54 -14.86 -0.41
N THR A 178 -10.11 -15.72 -1.26
CA THR A 178 -10.57 -17.06 -0.88
C THR A 178 -9.41 -17.95 -0.46
N LEU A 179 -8.30 -17.95 -1.21
CA LEU A 179 -7.10 -18.73 -0.87
C LEU A 179 -6.48 -18.26 0.45
N LEU A 180 -6.41 -16.94 0.68
CA LEU A 180 -5.92 -16.38 1.94
C LEU A 180 -6.86 -16.74 3.11
N SER A 181 -8.17 -16.68 2.89
CA SER A 181 -9.18 -17.07 3.88
C SER A 181 -9.08 -18.57 4.24
N GLN A 182 -8.91 -19.44 3.24
CA GLN A 182 -8.68 -20.87 3.47
C GLN A 182 -7.39 -21.13 4.23
N ARG A 183 -6.32 -20.39 3.92
CA ARG A 183 -5.03 -20.53 4.62
C ARG A 183 -5.11 -20.09 6.08
N LEU A 184 -5.87 -19.04 6.38
CA LEU A 184 -6.10 -18.52 7.73
C LEU A 184 -7.04 -19.46 8.52
N GLY A 185 -8.11 -19.94 7.89
CA GLY A 185 -9.09 -20.83 8.50
C GLY A 185 -9.72 -20.20 9.74
N ARG A 186 -9.53 -20.84 10.90
CA ARG A 186 -9.99 -20.34 12.22
C ARG A 186 -8.87 -19.75 13.08
N LYS A 187 -7.66 -19.64 12.53
CA LYS A 187 -6.49 -19.14 13.28
C LYS A 187 -6.55 -17.61 13.37
N LYS A 188 -5.92 -17.06 14.41
CA LYS A 188 -5.79 -15.60 14.58
C LYS A 188 -4.79 -15.01 13.59
N PHE A 189 -3.68 -15.71 13.35
CA PHE A 189 -2.64 -15.33 12.40
C PHE A 189 -2.34 -16.48 11.42
N PHE A 190 -1.69 -16.17 10.29
CA PHE A 190 -1.40 -17.14 9.23
C PHE A 190 -0.56 -18.34 9.68
N PHE A 191 0.31 -18.12 10.67
CA PHE A 191 1.23 -19.14 11.19
C PHE A 191 0.91 -19.61 12.61
N GLY A 192 -0.23 -19.20 13.20
CA GLY A 192 -0.63 -19.63 14.54
C GLY A 192 -1.21 -18.49 15.38
N ASP A 193 -0.73 -18.37 16.62
CA ASP A 193 -1.19 -17.39 17.62
C ASP A 193 -0.22 -16.21 17.82
N SER A 194 0.90 -16.19 17.09
CA SER A 194 1.95 -15.15 17.12
C SER A 194 2.35 -14.76 15.70
#